data_AF-A0A8T4JN03-F1
#
_entry.id   AF-A0A8T4JN03-F1
#
_cell.length_a   1.000
_cell.length_b   1.000
_cell.length_c   1.000
_cell.angle_alpha   90.00
_cell.angle_beta   90.00
_cell.angle_gamma   90.00
#
_symmetry.space_group_name_H-M   'P 1'
#
loop_
_entity.id
_entity.type
_entity.pdbx_description
1 polymer ?
#
loop_
_entity_poly.entity_id
_entity_poly.type
_entity_poly.pdbx_seq_one_letter_code
_entity_poly.pdbx_strand_id
1 'polypeptide(L)'
;MVDQKLSGEEEIRLKQSIGNLESAIETIYATRQPRNLFGEEGILVRTLGFDYQGPTRFQAQYFDKRRNQSVDTELSEVIEALSVYDNNPSTDNEVELLLEVGDIIFQRTVVNLRHKENEKYTDAIDKLDSALAYIKTELDTRNISFDKAEELVGIKYGTRAWLGQNNYIPKNKTLERKLCVEAYEGK
;
A
#
# COMPACT_ATOMS: atom_id res chain seq x y z
N MET A 1 -15.30 -15.64 7.14
CA MET A 1 -15.23 -14.38 7.91
C MET A 1 -16.48 -13.60 7.55
N VAL A 2 -17.34 -13.26 8.50
CA VAL A 2 -18.62 -12.58 8.21
C VAL A 2 -18.30 -11.11 7.93
N ASP A 3 -18.63 -10.63 6.74
CA ASP A 3 -18.47 -9.22 6.39
C ASP A 3 -19.36 -8.36 7.30
N GLN A 4 -18.73 -7.53 8.13
CA GLN A 4 -19.43 -6.55 8.94
C GLN A 4 -20.10 -5.51 8.01
N LYS A 5 -21.37 -5.21 8.26
CA LYS A 5 -22.11 -4.18 7.53
C LYS A 5 -22.26 -2.95 8.41
N LEU A 6 -21.83 -1.80 7.89
CA LEU A 6 -22.10 -0.50 8.49
C LEU A 6 -23.55 -0.10 8.24
N SER A 7 -24.15 0.63 9.17
CA SER A 7 -25.39 1.37 8.90
C SER A 7 -25.15 2.53 7.93
N GLY A 8 -26.21 3.05 7.32
CA GLY A 8 -26.10 4.18 6.39
C GLY A 8 -25.49 5.44 7.03
N GLU A 9 -25.82 5.71 8.29
CA GLU A 9 -25.24 6.84 9.05
C GLU A 9 -23.76 6.63 9.37
N GLU A 10 -23.33 5.39 9.59
CA GLU A 10 -21.92 5.05 9.82
C GLU A 10 -21.10 5.15 8.54
N GLU A 11 -21.65 4.74 7.39
CA GLU A 11 -20.98 4.90 6.11
C GLU A 11 -20.78 6.38 5.75
N ILE A 12 -21.76 7.24 6.05
CA ILE A 12 -21.63 8.70 5.87
C ILE A 12 -20.54 9.27 6.78
N ARG A 13 -20.56 8.93 8.07
CA ARG A 13 -19.54 9.39 9.03
C ARG A 13 -18.15 8.93 8.66
N LEU A 14 -18.02 7.67 8.21
CA LEU A 14 -16.77 7.13 7.68
C LEU A 14 -16.27 7.98 6.52
N LYS A 15 -17.08 8.17 5.46
CA LYS A 15 -16.71 8.95 4.27
C LYS A 15 -16.29 10.39 4.62
N GLN A 16 -16.94 11.02 5.60
CA GLN A 16 -16.58 12.36 6.08
C GLN A 16 -15.28 12.40 6.91
N SER A 17 -14.90 11.27 7.50
CA SER A 17 -13.75 11.16 8.39
C SER A 17 -12.47 10.65 7.72
N ILE A 18 -12.58 10.10 6.50
CA ILE A 18 -11.41 9.65 5.73
C ILE A 18 -10.54 10.88 5.45
N GLY A 19 -9.43 10.97 6.18
CA GLY A 19 -8.42 12.01 6.03
C GLY A 19 -7.36 11.67 4.98
N ASN A 20 -6.28 12.44 4.98
CA ASN A 20 -5.11 12.14 4.16
C ASN A 20 -4.35 10.90 4.69
N LEU A 21 -3.46 10.36 3.85
CA LEU A 21 -2.68 9.17 4.17
C LEU A 21 -1.87 9.31 5.47
N GLU A 22 -1.18 10.44 5.68
CA GLU A 22 -0.31 10.63 6.85
C GLU A 22 -1.12 10.55 8.15
N SER A 23 -2.27 11.22 8.24
CA SER A 23 -3.16 11.17 9.41
C SER A 23 -3.74 9.77 9.67
N ALA A 24 -4.10 9.05 8.60
CA ALA A 24 -4.57 7.68 8.71
C ALA A 24 -3.48 6.74 9.26
N ILE A 25 -2.25 6.90 8.77
CA ILE A 25 -1.11 6.10 9.22
C ILE A 25 -0.73 6.44 10.66
N GLU A 26 -0.70 7.71 11.05
CA GLU A 26 -0.45 8.12 12.43
C GLU A 26 -1.46 7.48 13.39
N THR A 27 -2.74 7.45 13.01
CA THR A 27 -3.79 6.79 13.81
C THR A 27 -3.56 5.28 13.94
N ILE A 28 -3.22 4.61 12.83
CA ILE A 28 -2.90 3.17 12.84
C ILE A 28 -1.63 2.90 13.66
N TYR A 29 -0.64 3.78 13.57
CA TYR A 29 0.63 3.68 14.27
C TYR A 29 0.46 3.85 15.78
N ALA A 30 -0.32 4.85 16.21
CA ALA A 30 -0.61 5.10 17.62
C ALA A 30 -1.34 3.94 18.31
N THR A 31 -2.07 3.12 17.55
CA THR A 31 -2.92 2.04 18.08
C THR A 31 -2.33 0.64 17.94
N ARG A 32 -1.22 0.46 17.20
CA ARG A 32 -0.59 -0.85 16.96
C ARG A 32 0.83 -0.93 17.51
N GLN A 33 1.20 -2.13 17.97
CA GLN A 33 2.62 -2.44 18.22
C GLN A 33 3.42 -2.20 16.93
N PRO A 34 4.48 -1.37 16.97
CA PRO A 34 5.28 -1.10 15.79
C PRO A 34 5.94 -2.39 15.30
N ARG A 35 5.78 -2.71 14.01
CA ARG A 35 6.55 -3.81 13.38
C ARG A 35 8.04 -3.51 13.42
N ASN A 36 8.89 -4.51 13.56
CA ASN A 36 10.33 -4.32 13.39
C ASN A 36 10.63 -3.92 11.93
N LEU A 37 11.67 -3.12 11.72
CA LEU A 37 12.11 -2.76 10.36
C LEU A 37 13.12 -3.71 9.76
N PHE A 38 13.91 -4.31 10.64
CA PHE A 38 15.01 -5.18 10.32
C PHE A 38 14.64 -6.62 10.72
N GLY A 39 15.35 -7.58 10.13
CA GLY A 39 15.09 -9.01 10.32
C GLY A 39 14.09 -9.57 9.33
N GLU A 40 13.87 -10.88 9.39
CA GLU A 40 13.08 -11.66 8.42
C GLU A 40 11.62 -11.20 8.27
N GLU A 41 11.05 -10.53 9.28
CA GLU A 41 9.71 -9.93 9.23
C GLU A 41 9.70 -8.40 9.04
N GLY A 42 10.87 -7.82 8.75
CA GLY A 42 11.08 -6.39 8.59
C GLY A 42 10.33 -5.80 7.39
N ILE A 43 10.01 -4.51 7.47
CA ILE A 43 9.30 -3.77 6.40
C ILE A 43 9.99 -3.99 5.04
N LEU A 44 11.32 -3.88 4.97
CA LEU A 44 12.05 -4.03 3.71
C LEU A 44 12.01 -5.46 3.16
N VAL A 45 12.11 -6.48 4.02
CA VAL A 45 12.06 -7.89 3.58
C VAL A 45 10.67 -8.21 3.04
N ARG A 46 9.61 -7.71 3.68
CA ARG A 46 8.23 -7.91 3.18
C ARG A 46 7.91 -7.10 1.94
N THR A 47 8.44 -5.88 1.81
CA THR A 47 8.15 -5.04 0.65
C THR A 47 8.99 -5.41 -0.55
N LEU A 48 10.25 -5.76 -0.35
CA LEU A 48 11.25 -5.93 -1.41
C LEU A 48 11.98 -7.28 -1.38
N GLY A 49 11.75 -8.17 -0.42
CA GLY A 49 12.26 -9.55 -0.49
C GLY A 49 13.76 -9.74 -0.22
N PHE A 50 14.49 -8.71 0.21
CA PHE A 50 15.90 -8.84 0.60
C PHE A 50 16.20 -8.21 1.97
N ASP A 51 16.93 -8.98 2.79
CA ASP A 51 17.43 -8.53 4.08
C ASP A 51 18.59 -7.54 3.90
N TYR A 52 18.66 -6.63 4.84
CA TYR A 52 19.46 -5.43 4.88
C TYR A 52 20.96 -5.75 5.02
N GLN A 53 21.64 -6.35 4.02
CA GLN A 53 23.11 -6.58 4.08
C GLN A 53 23.89 -6.52 2.74
N GLY A 54 23.36 -5.96 1.65
CA GLY A 54 24.09 -5.86 0.37
C GLY A 54 24.05 -4.47 -0.30
N PRO A 55 25.10 -4.06 -1.04
CA PRO A 55 25.18 -2.75 -1.67
C PRO A 55 24.22 -2.57 -2.85
N THR A 56 23.37 -1.54 -2.71
CA THR A 56 22.99 -0.51 -3.70
C THR A 56 22.76 -0.91 -5.16
N ARG A 57 21.57 -1.45 -5.44
CA ARG A 57 20.56 -0.87 -6.37
C ARG A 57 19.41 -1.86 -6.54
N PHE A 58 18.19 -1.36 -6.51
CA PHE A 58 17.01 -2.10 -6.93
C PHE A 58 17.22 -2.67 -8.35
N GLN A 59 16.99 -3.97 -8.55
CA GLN A 59 17.00 -4.59 -9.87
C GLN A 59 15.69 -5.36 -10.07
N ALA A 60 14.79 -4.83 -10.89
CA ALA A 60 13.47 -5.41 -11.17
C ALA A 60 13.54 -6.88 -11.63
N GLN A 61 14.64 -7.29 -12.26
CA GLN A 61 14.91 -8.65 -12.74
C GLN A 61 14.95 -9.75 -11.65
N TYR A 62 15.07 -9.39 -10.37
CA TYR A 62 14.98 -10.37 -9.27
C TYR A 62 13.53 -10.79 -8.94
N PHE A 63 12.54 -10.05 -9.44
CA PHE A 63 11.11 -10.25 -9.14
C PHE A 63 10.32 -10.76 -10.35
N ASP A 64 10.99 -10.98 -11.48
CA ASP A 64 10.40 -11.59 -12.67
C ASP A 64 10.16 -13.09 -12.39
N LYS A 65 8.88 -13.51 -12.46
CA LYS A 65 8.36 -14.87 -12.18
C LYS A 65 9.05 -16.00 -12.97
N ARG A 66 10.00 -15.69 -13.85
CA ARG A 66 10.84 -16.66 -14.58
C ARG A 66 11.94 -17.34 -13.74
N ARG A 67 12.10 -16.99 -12.45
CA ARG A 67 13.13 -17.57 -11.57
C ARG A 67 12.61 -18.21 -10.26
N ASN A 68 11.50 -18.95 -10.27
CA ASN A 68 11.14 -20.03 -9.31
C ASN A 68 11.42 -19.83 -7.78
N GLN A 69 11.53 -18.59 -7.31
CA GLN A 69 11.70 -18.18 -5.92
C GLN A 69 10.80 -16.96 -5.73
N SER A 70 9.49 -17.19 -5.63
CA SER A 70 8.54 -16.15 -5.24
C SER A 70 8.76 -15.88 -3.76
N VAL A 71 9.50 -14.83 -3.43
CA VAL A 71 9.33 -14.21 -2.13
C VAL A 71 8.02 -13.43 -2.25
N ASP A 72 6.96 -13.85 -1.52
CA ASP A 72 5.69 -13.13 -1.46
C ASP A 72 5.96 -11.74 -0.86
N THR A 73 6.10 -10.74 -1.73
CA THR A 73 6.43 -9.35 -1.40
C THR A 73 5.42 -8.39 -1.98
N GLU A 74 5.29 -7.22 -1.36
CA GLU A 74 4.41 -6.15 -1.84
C GLU A 74 4.79 -5.74 -3.29
N LEU A 75 6.09 -5.74 -3.63
CA LEU A 75 6.52 -5.47 -5.00
C LEU A 75 6.14 -6.59 -5.98
N SER A 76 6.24 -7.86 -5.58
CA SER A 76 5.80 -8.96 -6.44
C SER A 76 4.29 -8.93 -6.68
N GLU A 77 3.50 -8.47 -5.70
CA GLU A 77 2.05 -8.25 -5.82
C GLU A 77 1.78 -7.13 -6.84
N VAL A 78 2.53 -6.02 -6.80
CA VAL A 78 2.43 -4.95 -7.83
C VAL A 78 2.77 -5.46 -9.23
N ILE A 79 3.85 -6.22 -9.39
CA ILE A 79 4.25 -6.78 -10.70
C ILE A 79 3.19 -7.75 -11.24
N GLU A 80 2.60 -8.56 -10.36
CA GLU A 80 1.48 -9.42 -10.73
C GLU A 80 0.24 -8.61 -11.15
N ALA A 81 -0.13 -7.58 -10.39
CA ALA A 81 -1.25 -6.72 -10.73
C ALA A 81 -1.04 -5.98 -12.05
N LEU A 82 0.19 -5.53 -12.34
CA LEU A 82 0.55 -4.96 -13.65
C LEU A 82 0.29 -5.97 -14.77
N SER A 83 0.73 -7.23 -14.59
CA SER A 83 0.52 -8.28 -15.58
C SER A 83 -0.96 -8.62 -15.78
N VAL A 84 -1.76 -8.64 -14.71
CA VAL A 84 -3.21 -8.86 -14.79
C VAL A 84 -3.88 -7.72 -15.55
N TYR A 85 -3.52 -6.47 -15.25
CA TYR A 85 -4.04 -5.30 -15.94
C TYR A 85 -3.67 -5.31 -17.44
N ASP A 86 -2.42 -5.60 -17.78
CA ASP A 86 -1.96 -5.65 -19.18
C ASP A 86 -2.73 -6.69 -20.02
N ASN A 87 -3.12 -7.81 -19.40
CA ASN A 87 -3.89 -8.86 -20.05
C ASN A 87 -5.40 -8.56 -20.11
N ASN A 88 -5.92 -7.77 -19.18
CA ASN A 88 -7.35 -7.45 -19.07
C ASN A 88 -7.55 -6.04 -18.48
N PRO A 89 -7.41 -4.98 -19.28
CA PRO A 89 -7.54 -3.61 -18.79
C PRO A 89 -9.01 -3.33 -18.47
N SER A 90 -9.31 -3.22 -17.17
CA SER A 90 -10.62 -2.88 -16.64
C SER A 90 -10.47 -2.00 -15.41
N THR A 91 -11.50 -1.21 -15.09
CA THR A 91 -11.53 -0.36 -13.89
C THR A 91 -11.18 -1.16 -12.63
N ASP A 92 -11.74 -2.37 -12.49
CA ASP A 92 -11.50 -3.24 -11.35
C ASP A 92 -10.04 -3.68 -11.22
N ASN A 93 -9.38 -3.98 -12.34
CA ASN A 93 -7.98 -4.39 -12.35
C ASN A 93 -7.04 -3.19 -12.17
N GLU A 94 -7.42 -2.01 -12.66
CA GLU A 94 -6.67 -0.78 -12.42
C GLU A 94 -6.74 -0.37 -10.95
N VAL A 95 -7.93 -0.43 -10.34
CA VAL A 95 -8.10 -0.17 -8.91
C VAL A 95 -7.29 -1.17 -8.09
N GLU A 96 -7.31 -2.46 -8.42
CA GLU A 96 -6.50 -3.46 -7.72
C GLU A 96 -5.00 -3.13 -7.83
N LEU A 97 -4.50 -2.85 -9.04
CA LEU A 97 -3.12 -2.42 -9.26
C LEU A 97 -2.75 -1.21 -8.40
N LEU A 98 -3.59 -0.18 -8.38
CA LEU A 98 -3.35 1.03 -7.59
C LEU A 98 -3.38 0.74 -6.08
N LEU A 99 -4.18 -0.22 -5.62
CA LEU A 99 -4.21 -0.63 -4.21
C LEU A 99 -2.95 -1.41 -3.78
N GLU A 100 -2.37 -2.22 -4.68
CA GLU A 100 -1.07 -2.88 -4.44
C GLU A 100 0.07 -1.86 -4.41
N VAL A 101 0.06 -0.90 -5.34
CA VAL A 101 1.01 0.24 -5.31
C VAL A 101 0.86 1.02 -4.01
N GLY A 102 -0.38 1.22 -3.57
CA GLY A 102 -0.72 1.86 -2.30
C GLY A 102 -0.08 1.19 -1.08
N ASP A 103 0.09 -0.13 -1.06
CA ASP A 103 0.72 -0.80 0.07
C ASP A 103 2.21 -0.46 0.20
N ILE A 104 2.91 -0.25 -0.92
CA ILE A 104 4.30 0.24 -0.91
C ILE A 104 4.36 1.71 -0.46
N ILE A 105 3.42 2.55 -0.91
CA ILE A 105 3.31 3.96 -0.47
C ILE A 105 3.06 4.03 1.05
N PHE A 106 2.20 3.17 1.58
CA PHE A 106 1.96 3.04 3.02
C PHE A 106 3.26 2.68 3.77
N GLN A 107 4.00 1.66 3.32
CA GLN A 107 5.26 1.26 3.95
C GLN A 107 6.29 2.39 3.93
N ARG A 108 6.41 3.09 2.80
CA ARG A 108 7.27 4.27 2.65
C ARG A 108 6.93 5.37 3.65
N THR A 109 5.65 5.62 3.87
CA THR A 109 5.17 6.64 4.80
C THR A 109 5.40 6.23 6.26
N VAL A 110 5.20 4.96 6.61
CA VAL A 110 5.55 4.41 7.93
C VAL A 110 7.05 4.57 8.21
N VAL A 111 7.91 4.24 7.24
CA VAL A 111 9.36 4.41 7.36
C VAL A 111 9.73 5.89 7.54
N ASN A 112 9.07 6.81 6.81
CA ASN A 112 9.26 8.26 6.99
C ASN A 112 8.92 8.74 8.41
N LEU A 113 7.76 8.34 8.94
CA LEU A 113 7.35 8.71 10.29
C LEU A 113 8.38 8.24 11.33
N ARG A 114 8.92 7.03 11.17
CA ARG A 114 9.95 6.50 12.07
C ARG A 114 11.33 7.12 11.85
N HIS A 115 11.66 7.54 10.63
CA HIS A 115 12.88 8.28 10.37
C HIS A 115 12.92 9.61 11.14
N LYS A 116 11.76 10.28 11.31
CA LYS A 116 11.65 11.46 12.18
C LYS A 116 12.08 11.16 13.64
N GLU A 117 12.00 9.90 14.07
CA GLU A 117 12.39 9.43 15.41
C GLU A 117 13.80 8.81 15.46
N ASN A 118 14.35 8.36 14.32
CA ASN A 118 15.64 7.65 14.24
C ASN A 118 16.23 7.65 12.81
N GLU A 119 17.42 8.20 12.63
CA GLU A 119 18.07 8.34 11.30
C GLU A 119 18.52 7.01 10.65
N LYS A 120 18.50 5.86 11.36
CA LYS A 120 18.89 4.54 10.80
C LYS A 120 18.00 4.03 9.66
N TYR A 121 17.02 4.83 9.25
CA TYR A 121 15.98 4.49 8.30
C TYR A 121 16.26 5.05 6.90
N THR A 122 17.30 5.89 6.74
CA THR A 122 17.67 6.52 5.46
C THR A 122 17.82 5.48 4.33
N ASP A 123 18.52 4.37 4.59
CA ASP A 123 18.68 3.31 3.58
C ASP A 123 17.37 2.64 3.19
N ALA A 124 16.41 2.53 4.13
CA ALA A 124 15.11 1.96 3.86
C ALA A 124 14.26 2.90 3.00
N ILE A 125 14.36 4.20 3.29
CA ILE A 125 13.77 5.28 2.51
C ILE A 125 14.25 5.20 1.05
N ASP A 126 15.56 5.20 0.83
CA ASP A 126 16.15 5.23 -0.52
C ASP A 126 15.73 4.02 -1.37
N LYS A 127 15.64 2.84 -0.74
CA LYS A 127 15.20 1.61 -1.40
C LYS A 127 13.73 1.66 -1.81
N LEU A 128 12.86 2.15 -0.92
CA LEU A 128 11.44 2.29 -1.21
C LEU A 128 11.19 3.40 -2.24
N ASP A 129 11.93 4.51 -2.20
CA ASP A 129 11.87 5.55 -3.23
C ASP A 129 12.30 5.02 -4.60
N SER A 130 13.34 4.17 -4.65
CA SER A 130 13.75 3.52 -5.90
C SER A 130 12.66 2.60 -6.46
N ALA A 131 11.97 1.84 -5.60
CA ALA A 131 10.86 0.99 -6.02
C ALA A 131 9.66 1.80 -6.52
N LEU A 132 9.30 2.88 -5.82
CA LEU A 132 8.22 3.78 -6.23
C LEU A 132 8.55 4.51 -7.55
N ALA A 133 9.81 4.90 -7.78
CA ALA A 133 10.25 5.48 -9.05
C ALA A 133 10.13 4.50 -10.23
N TYR A 134 10.48 3.23 -10.00
CA TYR A 134 10.25 2.17 -10.98
C TYR A 134 8.76 2.01 -11.28
N ILE A 135 7.93 1.87 -10.25
CA ILE A 135 6.47 1.70 -10.39
C ILE A 135 5.85 2.89 -11.11
N LYS A 136 6.25 4.12 -10.77
CA LYS A 136 5.78 5.33 -11.45
C LYS A 136 6.07 5.29 -12.95
N THR A 137 7.27 4.85 -13.33
CA THR A 137 7.63 4.65 -14.74
C THR A 137 6.71 3.63 -15.42
N GLU A 138 6.42 2.50 -14.76
CA GLU A 138 5.50 1.48 -15.29
C GLU A 138 4.06 2.01 -15.43
N LEU A 139 3.55 2.77 -14.46
CA LEU A 139 2.23 3.39 -14.53
C LEU A 139 2.15 4.45 -15.64
N ASP A 140 3.18 5.27 -15.78
CA ASP A 140 3.26 6.31 -16.82
C ASP A 140 3.16 5.69 -18.23
N THR A 141 3.82 4.55 -18.47
CA THR A 141 3.71 3.84 -19.78
C THR A 141 2.30 3.34 -20.10
N ARG A 142 1.45 3.20 -19.08
CA ARG A 142 0.06 2.74 -19.17
C ARG A 142 -0.94 3.89 -19.05
N ASN A 143 -0.46 5.13 -18.95
CA ASN A 143 -1.28 6.33 -18.73
C ASN A 143 -2.15 6.22 -17.45
N ILE A 144 -1.63 5.55 -16.42
CA ILE A 144 -2.26 5.43 -15.11
C ILE A 144 -1.61 6.46 -14.19
N SER A 145 -2.42 7.26 -13.49
CA SER A 145 -1.90 8.31 -12.61
C SER A 145 -1.40 7.74 -11.28
N PHE A 146 -0.13 8.00 -10.96
CA PHE A 146 0.44 7.67 -9.64
C PHE A 146 -0.29 8.41 -8.50
N ASP A 147 -0.71 9.66 -8.72
CA ASP A 147 -1.45 10.45 -7.71
C ASP A 147 -2.77 9.77 -7.34
N LYS A 148 -3.35 8.97 -8.26
CA LYS A 148 -4.56 8.19 -7.97
C LYS A 148 -4.26 7.06 -6.99
N ALA A 149 -3.06 6.46 -7.03
CA ALA A 149 -2.64 5.50 -6.01
C ALA A 149 -2.58 6.15 -4.62
N GLU A 150 -2.05 7.38 -4.53
CA GLU A 150 -1.96 8.16 -3.28
C GLU A 150 -3.35 8.51 -2.71
N GLU A 151 -4.31 8.84 -3.57
CA GLU A 151 -5.70 9.07 -3.18
C GLU A 151 -6.35 7.78 -2.62
N LEU A 152 -6.25 6.68 -3.37
CA LEU A 152 -6.88 5.41 -3.01
C LEU A 152 -6.27 4.78 -1.75
N VAL A 153 -4.95 4.91 -1.55
CA VAL A 153 -4.29 4.45 -0.33
C VAL A 153 -4.76 5.26 0.90
N GLY A 154 -4.97 6.58 0.74
CA GLY A 154 -5.58 7.41 1.79
C GLY A 154 -6.95 6.89 2.21
N ILE A 155 -7.79 6.50 1.24
CA ILE A 155 -9.11 5.91 1.48
C ILE A 155 -9.00 4.54 2.16
N LYS A 156 -8.16 3.63 1.65
CA LYS A 156 -7.94 2.28 2.20
C LYS A 156 -7.52 2.35 3.66
N TYR A 157 -6.49 3.14 3.96
CA TYR A 157 -5.95 3.22 5.31
C TYR A 157 -6.73 4.14 6.24
N GLY A 158 -7.36 5.21 5.73
CA GLY A 158 -8.31 6.02 6.48
C GLY A 158 -9.52 5.20 6.93
N THR A 159 -10.02 4.32 6.07
CA THR A 159 -11.07 3.36 6.42
C THR A 159 -10.64 2.42 7.54
N ARG A 160 -9.44 1.83 7.43
CA ARG A 160 -8.88 0.96 8.47
C ARG A 160 -8.72 1.68 9.82
N ALA A 161 -8.24 2.93 9.78
CA ALA A 161 -8.07 3.77 10.97
C ALA A 161 -9.40 4.03 11.67
N TRP A 162 -10.41 4.50 10.91
CA TRP A 162 -11.73 4.78 11.44
C TRP A 162 -12.41 3.53 12.01
N LEU A 163 -12.37 2.42 11.29
CA LEU A 163 -12.93 1.14 11.76
C LEU A 163 -12.27 0.71 13.08
N GLY A 164 -10.94 0.82 13.18
CA GLY A 164 -10.22 0.52 14.41
C GLY A 164 -10.61 1.40 15.59
N GLN A 165 -10.80 2.70 15.37
CA GLN A 165 -11.24 3.65 16.42
C GLN A 165 -12.68 3.40 16.89
N ASN A 166 -13.52 2.82 16.03
CA ASN A 166 -14.94 2.57 16.31
C ASN A 166 -15.23 1.12 16.70
N ASN A 167 -14.20 0.36 17.11
CA ASN A 167 -14.30 -1.05 17.55
C ASN A 167 -14.83 -2.03 16.48
N TYR A 168 -14.66 -1.68 15.20
CA TYR A 168 -14.92 -2.57 14.08
C TYR A 168 -13.67 -3.40 13.72
N ILE A 169 -13.85 -4.46 12.94
CA ILE A 169 -12.74 -5.21 12.34
C ILE A 169 -12.02 -4.25 11.37
N PRO A 170 -10.74 -3.88 11.61
CA PRO A 170 -10.11 -2.84 10.80
C PRO A 170 -9.93 -3.23 9.34
N LYS A 171 -9.79 -4.52 9.05
CA LYS A 171 -9.54 -5.05 7.70
C LYS A 171 -10.83 -5.55 7.05
N ASN A 172 -11.67 -4.63 6.58
CA ASN A 172 -12.87 -4.97 5.81
C ASN A 172 -12.59 -4.79 4.32
N LYS A 173 -12.03 -5.82 3.67
CA LYS A 173 -11.60 -5.77 2.26
C LYS A 173 -12.74 -5.39 1.31
N THR A 174 -13.95 -5.90 1.56
CA THR A 174 -15.13 -5.60 0.74
C THR A 174 -15.49 -4.11 0.80
N LEU A 175 -15.52 -3.54 2.00
CA LEU A 175 -15.80 -2.11 2.18
C LEU A 175 -14.66 -1.23 1.65
N GLU A 176 -13.40 -1.59 1.95
CA GLU A 176 -12.21 -0.88 1.43
C GLU A 176 -12.27 -0.79 -0.10
N ARG A 177 -12.49 -1.92 -0.78
CA ARG A 177 -12.58 -1.97 -2.23
C ARG A 177 -13.77 -1.17 -2.76
N LYS A 178 -14.95 -1.31 -2.16
CA LYS A 178 -16.15 -0.53 -2.53
C LYS A 178 -15.85 0.98 -2.53
N LEU A 179 -15.27 1.49 -1.45
CA LEU A 179 -14.97 2.92 -1.31
C LEU A 179 -13.89 3.39 -2.29
N CYS A 180 -12.87 2.56 -2.55
CA CYS A 180 -11.84 2.88 -3.52
C CYS A 180 -12.38 2.89 -4.97
N VAL A 181 -13.26 1.96 -5.35
CA VAL A 181 -13.92 1.96 -6.66
C VAL A 181 -14.82 3.20 -6.79
N GLU A 182 -15.65 3.51 -5.78
CA GLU A 182 -16.50 4.70 -5.79
C GLU A 182 -15.69 6.00 -5.97
N ALA A 183 -14.54 6.13 -5.29
CA ALA A 183 -13.66 7.30 -5.44
C ALA A 183 -12.88 7.31 -6.76
N TYR A 184 -12.59 6.14 -7.32
CA TYR A 184 -11.95 6.03 -8.62
C TYR A 184 -12.91 6.47 -9.75
N GLU A 185 -14.16 5.99 -9.70
CA GLU A 185 -15.19 6.27 -10.71
C GLU A 185 -15.85 7.64 -10.56
N GLY A 186 -15.94 8.16 -9.34
CA GLY A 186 -16.65 9.39 -8.97
C GLY A 186 -16.01 10.71 -9.39
N LYS A 187 -15.39 10.77 -10.58
CA LYS A 187 -15.06 12.04 -11.24
C LYS A 187 -16.31 12.86 -11.55
#